data_AF-A0A9D8BIB4-F1
#
_entry.id   AF-A0A9D8BIB4-F1
#
_cell.length_a   1.000
_cell.length_b   1.000
_cell.length_c   1.000
_cell.angle_alpha   90.00
_cell.angle_beta   90.00
_cell.angle_gamma   90.00
#
_symmetry.space_group_name_H-M   'P 1'
#
loop_
_entity.id
_entity.type
_entity.pdbx_description
1 polymer ?
#
loop_
_entity_poly.entity_id
_entity_poly.type
_entity_poly.pdbx_seq_one_letter_code
_entity_poly.pdbx_strand_id
1 'polypeptide(L)'
;MLRYKRIGLTVKSGLDDKCESVHAIVALLEQSGAQVFMDPRRAGGIECATHLPSYASESDIDLLLVLGGDGTILRAVRELHQCSVPVLSIN
;
A
#
# COMPACT_ATOMS: atom_id res chain seq x y z
N MET A 1 19.60 1.60 -8.71
CA MET A 1 18.68 0.45 -8.66
C MET A 1 17.76 0.64 -7.46
N LEU A 2 16.45 0.46 -7.60
CA LEU A 2 15.52 0.62 -6.47
C LEU A 2 15.82 -0.39 -5.34
N ARG A 3 15.85 0.10 -4.09
CA ARG A 3 16.00 -0.73 -2.89
C ARG A 3 14.73 -1.55 -2.61
N TYR A 4 13.57 -0.94 -2.81
CA TYR A 4 12.25 -1.53 -2.66
C TYR A 4 11.60 -1.60 -4.04
N LYS A 5 11.39 -2.80 -4.55
CA LYS A 5 10.87 -3.08 -5.90
C LYS A 5 9.43 -3.56 -5.90
N ARG A 6 8.95 -4.12 -4.78
CA ARG A 6 7.61 -4.74 -4.65
C ARG A 6 6.91 -4.10 -3.47
N ILE A 7 6.13 -3.06 -3.73
CA ILE A 7 5.57 -2.21 -2.68
C ILE A 7 4.12 -2.61 -2.45
N GLY A 8 3.80 -3.05 -1.23
CA GLY A 8 2.42 -3.22 -0.80
C GLY A 8 1.79 -1.88 -0.44
N LEU A 9 0.52 -1.70 -0.76
CA LEU A 9 -0.25 -0.50 -0.49
C LEU A 9 -1.48 -0.85 0.35
N THR A 10 -1.62 -0.19 1.50
CA THR A 10 -2.83 -0.25 2.33
C THR A 10 -3.29 1.15 2.68
N VAL A 11 -4.61 1.36 2.75
CA VAL A 11 -5.18 2.68 3.01
C VAL A 11 -6.24 2.64 4.11
N LYS A 12 -6.57 3.82 4.64
CA LYS A 12 -7.75 4.01 5.52
C LYS A 12 -9.05 3.70 4.76
N SER A 13 -10.02 3.06 5.41
CA SER A 13 -11.35 2.88 4.85
C SER A 13 -12.04 4.23 4.56
N GLY A 14 -12.77 4.34 3.45
CA GLY A 14 -13.48 5.55 3.04
C GLY A 14 -12.54 6.69 2.62
N LEU A 15 -11.44 6.36 1.93
CA LEU A 15 -10.48 7.34 1.43
C LEU A 15 -10.84 7.88 0.04
N ASP A 16 -12.09 7.74 -0.39
CA ASP A 16 -12.56 8.06 -1.75
C ASP A 16 -12.24 9.51 -2.13
N ASP A 17 -12.33 10.43 -1.16
CA ASP A 17 -12.00 11.86 -1.32
C ASP A 17 -10.50 12.14 -1.58
N LYS A 18 -9.61 11.17 -1.38
CA LYS A 18 -8.15 11.31 -1.65
C LYS A 18 -7.66 10.43 -2.79
N CYS A 19 -8.54 9.98 -3.68
CA CYS A 19 -8.12 9.12 -4.80
C CYS A 19 -7.06 9.74 -5.70
N GLU A 20 -7.05 11.07 -5.85
CA GLU A 20 -5.99 11.79 -6.58
C GLU A 20 -4.60 11.58 -5.97
N SER A 21 -4.49 11.65 -4.64
CA SER A 21 -3.22 11.43 -3.94
C SER A 21 -2.76 9.98 -4.06
N VAL A 22 -3.67 9.02 -3.94
CA VAL A 22 -3.36 7.60 -4.13
C VAL A 22 -2.83 7.37 -5.54
N HIS A 23 -3.52 7.90 -6.56
CA HIS A 23 -3.13 7.77 -7.95
C HIS A 23 -1.75 8.41 -8.22
N ALA A 24 -1.51 9.62 -7.72
CA ALA A 24 -0.23 10.30 -7.88
C ALA A 24 0.94 9.52 -7.26
N ILE A 25 0.72 8.93 -6.08
CA ILE A 25 1.72 8.11 -5.39
C ILE A 25 1.98 6.82 -6.19
N VAL A 26 0.92 6.11 -6.61
CA VAL A 26 1.06 4.87 -7.39
C VAL A 26 1.82 5.14 -8.69
N ALA A 27 1.41 6.18 -9.44
CA ALA A 27 2.06 6.56 -10.69
C ALA A 27 3.55 6.89 -10.49
N LEU A 28 3.91 7.60 -9.42
CA LEU A 28 5.30 7.92 -9.10
C LEU A 28 6.14 6.66 -8.79
N LEU A 29 5.57 5.69 -8.08
CA LEU A 29 6.23 4.43 -7.77
C LEU A 29 6.44 3.59 -9.03
N GLU A 30 5.43 3.48 -9.89
CA GLU A 30 5.51 2.74 -11.15
C GLU A 30 6.50 3.39 -12.13
N GLN A 31 6.48 4.72 -12.25
CA GLN A 31 7.47 5.47 -13.06
C GLN A 31 8.90 5.28 -12.57
N SER A 32 9.07 5.06 -11.26
CA SER A 32 10.36 4.74 -10.66
C SER A 32 10.81 3.29 -10.93
N GLY A 33 9.94 2.45 -11.48
CA GLY A 33 10.17 1.05 -11.79
C GLY A 33 9.81 0.07 -10.67
N ALA A 34 9.02 0.51 -9.68
CA ALA A 34 8.47 -0.38 -8.65
C ALA A 34 7.17 -1.03 -9.13
N GLN A 35 6.91 -2.25 -8.66
CA GLN A 35 5.63 -2.91 -8.80
C GLN A 35 4.80 -2.66 -7.55
N VAL A 36 3.60 -2.12 -7.71
CA VAL A 36 2.70 -1.83 -6.59
C VAL A 36 1.66 -2.93 -6.47
N PHE A 37 1.42 -3.38 -5.24
CA PHE A 37 0.44 -4.40 -4.88
C PHE A 37 -0.56 -3.86 -3.88
N MET A 38 -1.83 -4.18 -4.04
CA MET A 38 -2.86 -3.85 -3.08
C MET A 38 -2.92 -4.83 -1.91
N ASP A 39 -3.20 -4.31 -0.72
CA ASP A 39 -3.58 -5.11 0.43
C ASP A 39 -4.88 -5.87 0.12
N PRO A 40 -4.87 -7.21 0.10
CA PRO A 40 -6.03 -8.02 -0.28
C PRO A 40 -7.24 -7.78 0.64
N ARG A 41 -7.01 -7.34 1.88
CA ARG A 41 -8.09 -7.01 2.85
C ARG A 41 -8.79 -5.69 2.53
N ARG A 42 -8.26 -4.91 1.58
CA ARG A 42 -8.78 -3.61 1.13
C ARG A 42 -8.98 -3.56 -0.38
N ALA A 43 -8.61 -4.62 -1.11
CA ALA A 43 -8.87 -4.74 -2.53
C ALA A 43 -10.36 -4.54 -2.81
N GLY A 44 -10.69 -3.66 -3.77
CA GLY A 44 -12.06 -3.29 -4.10
C GLY A 44 -12.70 -2.22 -3.22
N GLY A 45 -12.05 -1.80 -2.12
CA GLY A 45 -12.52 -0.69 -1.27
C GLY A 45 -12.00 0.69 -1.69
N ILE A 46 -11.30 0.76 -2.83
CA ILE A 46 -10.70 2.00 -3.37
C ILE A 46 -10.84 1.95 -4.89
N GLU A 47 -11.68 2.80 -5.47
CA GLU A 47 -11.91 2.80 -6.93
C GLU A 47 -10.62 3.04 -7.73
N CYS A 48 -9.79 3.99 -7.30
CA CYS A 48 -8.56 4.37 -8.00
C CYS A 48 -7.41 3.35 -7.92
N ALA A 49 -7.54 2.30 -7.12
CA ALA A 49 -6.52 1.25 -6.97
C ALA A 49 -7.00 -0.14 -7.44
N THR A 50 -8.17 -0.23 -8.07
CA THR A 50 -8.77 -1.49 -8.53
C THR A 50 -7.96 -2.23 -9.60
N HIS A 51 -7.12 -1.52 -10.35
CA HIS A 51 -6.26 -2.10 -11.39
C HIS A 51 -5.01 -2.81 -10.84
N LEU A 52 -4.66 -2.55 -9.58
CA LEU A 52 -3.46 -3.10 -8.97
C LEU A 52 -3.66 -4.56 -8.55
N PRO A 53 -2.69 -5.46 -8.80
CA PRO A 53 -2.75 -6.82 -8.29
C PRO A 53 -2.68 -6.81 -6.76
N SER A 54 -3.35 -7.75 -6.09
CA SER A 54 -3.15 -7.95 -4.65
C SER A 54 -1.95 -8.85 -4.39
N TYR A 55 -1.20 -8.62 -3.31
CA TYR A 55 -0.21 -9.58 -2.84
C TYR A 55 -0.88 -10.74 -2.08
N ALA A 56 -0.29 -11.93 -2.11
CA ALA A 56 -0.84 -13.11 -1.42
C ALA A 56 -0.28 -13.25 0.00
N SER A 57 0.98 -12.84 0.19
CA SER A 57 1.72 -12.93 1.44
C SER A 57 2.59 -11.68 1.65
N GLU A 58 2.91 -11.38 2.91
CA GLU A 58 3.83 -10.30 3.29
C GLU A 58 5.24 -10.51 2.71
N SER A 59 5.62 -11.75 2.39
CA SER A 59 6.88 -12.08 1.71
C SER A 59 6.94 -11.62 0.24
N ASP A 60 5.78 -11.32 -0.36
CA ASP A 60 5.70 -10.92 -1.77
C ASP A 60 6.10 -9.44 -1.96
N ILE A 61 6.12 -8.68 -0.86
CA ILE A 61 6.46 -7.26 -0.83
C ILE A 61 7.78 -7.03 -0.06
N ASP A 62 8.45 -5.93 -0.34
CA ASP A 62 9.66 -5.49 0.36
C ASP A 62 9.48 -4.18 1.14
N LEU A 63 8.34 -3.52 0.97
CA LEU A 63 7.90 -2.35 1.72
C LEU A 63 6.37 -2.36 1.80
N LEU A 64 5.81 -2.05 2.97
CA LEU A 64 4.39 -1.72 3.12
C LEU A 64 4.22 -0.20 3.22
N LEU A 65 3.52 0.39 2.25
CA LEU A 65 3.11 1.78 2.23
C LEU A 65 1.70 1.91 2.83
N VAL A 66 1.57 2.75 3.86
CA VAL A 66 0.32 3.00 4.58
C VAL A 66 -0.13 4.44 4.31
N LEU A 67 -1.26 4.61 3.62
CA LEU A 67 -1.86 5.92 3.38
C LEU A 67 -2.98 6.19 4.40
N GLY A 68 -2.73 7.15 5.29
CA GLY A 68 -3.63 7.55 6.38
C GLY A 68 -2.87 7.80 7.68
N GLY A 69 -3.61 8.18 8.73
CA GLY A 69 -3.01 8.51 10.04
C GLY A 69 -2.76 7.29 10.94
N ASP A 70 -2.48 7.58 12.21
CA ASP A 70 -2.04 6.60 13.22
C ASP A 70 -2.95 5.37 13.35
N GLY A 71 -4.27 5.57 13.28
CA GLY A 71 -5.24 4.46 13.32
C GLY A 71 -5.03 3.46 12.19
N THR A 72 -4.68 3.93 11.00
CA THR A 72 -4.37 3.10 9.84
C THR A 72 -3.02 2.40 10.01
N ILE A 73 -2.02 3.09 10.56
CA ILE A 73 -0.69 2.52 10.86
C ILE A 73 -0.82 1.38 11.86
N LEU A 74 -1.45 1.63 13.01
CA LEU A 74 -1.64 0.61 14.06
C LEU A 74 -2.46 -0.58 13.54
N ARG A 75 -3.48 -0.33 12.71
CA ARG A 75 -4.23 -1.40 12.06
C ARG A 75 -3.34 -2.22 11.15
N ALA A 76 -2.61 -1.58 10.23
CA ALA A 76 -1.73 -2.25 9.29
C ALA A 76 -0.69 -3.12 10.00
N VAL A 77 -0.05 -2.59 11.06
CA VAL A 77 0.95 -3.32 11.85
C VAL A 77 0.35 -4.51 12.60
N ARG A 78 -0.84 -4.37 13.20
CA ARG A 78 -1.53 -5.50 13.88
C ARG A 78 -1.91 -6.63 12.92
N GLU A 79 -2.10 -6.29 11.67
CA GLU A 79 -2.55 -7.18 10.61
C GLU A 79 -1.40 -7.85 9.85
N LEU A 80 -0.18 -7.37 10.05
CA LEU A 80 1.03 -8.07 9.64
C LEU A 80 1.25 -9.25 10.60
N HIS A 81 1.31 -10.46 10.06
CA HIS A 81 1.58 -11.68 10.83
C HIS A 81 2.99 -11.65 11.40
N GLN A 82 3.94 -11.09 10.64
CA GLN A 82 5.30 -10.84 11.09
C GLN A 82 5.70 -9.42 10.69
N CYS A 83 6.20 -8.63 11.64
CA CYS A 83 6.80 -7.30 11.36
C CYS A 83 8.19 -7.43 10.70
N SER A 84 8.27 -8.20 9.62
CA SER A 84 9.49 -8.43 8.83
C SER A 84 9.62 -7.46 7.66
N VAL A 85 8.53 -6.82 7.25
CA VAL A 85 8.49 -5.84 6.17
C VAL A 85 8.56 -4.43 6.75
N PRO A 86 9.47 -3.56 6.27
CA PRO A 86 9.48 -2.15 6.63
C PRO A 86 8.14 -1.47 6.33
N VAL A 87 7.70 -0.58 7.22
CA VAL A 87 6.46 0.18 7.05
C VAL A 87 6.80 1.66 6.86
N LEU A 88 6.30 2.26 5.78
CA LEU A 88 6.33 3.70 5.54
C LEU A 88 4.90 4.22 5.56
N SER A 89 4.65 5.31 6.28
CA SER A 89 3.33 5.93 6.32
C SER A 89 3.35 7.37 5.82
N ILE A 90 2.27 7.75 5.14
CA ILE A 90 1.98 9.09 4.64
C ILE A 90 0.61 9.51 5.17
N ASN A 91 0.51 10.65 5.84
CA ASN A 91 -0.70 11.20 6.46
C ASN A 91 -1.23 12.42 5.68
#